data_AF-A0A1E4L7A8-F1
#
_entry.id   AF-A0A1E4L7A8-F1
#
_cell.length_a   1.000
_cell.length_b   1.000
_cell.length_c   1.000
_cell.angle_alpha   90.00
_cell.angle_beta   90.00
_cell.angle_gamma   90.00
#
_symmetry.space_group_name_H-M   'P 1'
#
loop_
_entity.id
_entity.type
_entity.pdbx_description
1 polymer ?
#
loop_
_entity_poly.entity_id
_entity_poly.type
_entity_poly.pdbx_seq_one_letter_code
_entity_poly.pdbx_strand_id
1 'polypeptide(L)'
;MSDRTPETHDTPPEAPQNDAIDQSRRRLTGAALGVSAVFTLASRPVWASQCSISGMASGNLSAPKGAACAGCTPGYWSKCQHLDSWAATGYSPNDSFNTVFGVTQYINLRTNQPYTLLQVLGMQGSGNCTPDKVQPNCDAKPNGPAIGNMGCDPVSVNLGFHAVAALLNSAHPDVNFGYTPGELTELFRNNLHRAAELKDSLAMLNERGCPLN
;
A
#
# COMPACT_ATOMS: atom_id res chain seq x y z
N MET A 1 -22.60 72.33 -45.47
CA MET A 1 -21.81 72.16 -46.71
C MET A 1 -20.42 72.70 -46.46
N SER A 2 -19.42 71.99 -46.98
CA SER A 2 -17.98 72.28 -46.98
C SER A 2 -17.14 71.70 -45.84
N ASP A 3 -16.61 70.54 -46.20
CA ASP A 3 -15.37 69.87 -45.81
C ASP A 3 -14.12 70.78 -45.83
N ARG A 4 -13.26 70.67 -44.81
CA ARG A 4 -11.82 71.00 -44.80
C ARG A 4 -11.12 70.26 -43.65
N THR A 5 -10.23 69.32 -43.98
CA THR A 5 -9.11 68.80 -43.16
C THR A 5 -7.81 69.57 -43.51
N PRO A 6 -6.65 69.39 -42.85
CA PRO A 6 -6.28 68.85 -41.52
C PRO A 6 -5.31 69.80 -40.73
N GLU A 7 -4.92 69.43 -39.50
CA GLU A 7 -3.56 69.50 -38.92
C GLU A 7 -3.63 69.33 -37.38
N THR A 8 -3.26 68.12 -36.97
CA THR A 8 -2.34 67.73 -35.89
C THR A 8 -2.32 68.49 -34.55
N HIS A 9 -2.69 67.80 -33.46
CA HIS A 9 -1.99 67.93 -32.18
C HIS A 9 -1.85 66.58 -31.48
N ASP A 10 -0.66 66.40 -30.90
CA ASP A 10 -0.02 65.16 -30.50
C ASP A 10 -0.71 64.42 -29.33
N THR A 11 -0.89 63.11 -29.50
CA THR A 11 -1.38 62.18 -28.47
C THR A 11 -0.18 61.43 -27.86
N PRO A 12 0.05 61.51 -26.54
CA PRO A 12 1.01 60.65 -25.85
C PRO A 12 0.50 59.19 -25.76
N PRO A 13 1.41 58.20 -25.70
CA PRO A 13 1.13 56.86 -26.20
C PRO A 13 0.33 55.96 -25.25
N GLU A 14 -0.39 55.08 -25.92
CA GLU A 14 -1.04 53.85 -25.49
C GLU A 14 -0.28 53.07 -24.40
N ALA A 15 -0.95 52.78 -23.29
CA ALA A 15 -0.52 51.72 -22.37
C ALA A 15 -1.20 50.41 -22.83
N PRO A 16 -0.45 49.43 -23.36
CA PRO A 16 -1.01 48.17 -23.80
C PRO A 16 -1.48 47.34 -22.59
N GLN A 17 -2.66 46.72 -22.73
CA GLN A 17 -3.05 45.59 -21.90
C GLN A 17 -2.01 44.49 -22.07
N ASN A 18 -1.27 44.20 -21.00
CA ASN A 18 -0.33 43.09 -20.98
C ASN A 18 -0.79 42.13 -19.88
N ASP A 19 -1.41 41.02 -20.31
CA ASP A 19 -1.52 39.78 -19.55
C ASP A 19 -0.11 39.28 -19.24
N ALA A 20 0.54 39.92 -18.26
CA ALA A 20 1.79 39.45 -17.71
C ALA A 20 1.44 38.35 -16.71
N ILE A 21 1.28 37.13 -17.24
CA ILE A 21 1.50 35.91 -16.46
C ILE A 21 2.82 36.12 -15.71
N ASP A 22 2.73 36.17 -14.38
CA ASP A 22 3.89 36.20 -13.49
C ASP A 22 4.72 34.92 -13.70
N GLN A 23 5.69 35.02 -14.61
CA GLN A 23 6.66 33.96 -14.91
C GLN A 23 7.77 33.87 -13.86
N SER A 24 7.56 34.38 -12.63
CA SER A 24 8.42 34.06 -11.49
C SER A 24 8.21 32.61 -11.01
N ARG A 25 7.11 31.95 -11.41
CA ARG A 25 6.85 30.52 -11.16
C ARG A 25 7.29 29.61 -12.31
N ARG A 26 8.54 29.68 -12.76
CA ARG A 26 9.29 28.59 -13.45
C ARG A 26 10.53 29.16 -14.13
N ARG A 27 11.59 29.37 -13.37
CA ARG A 27 12.95 29.39 -13.92
C ARG A 27 13.91 28.65 -12.99
N LEU A 28 13.94 27.32 -13.12
CA LEU A 28 15.14 26.55 -12.78
C LEU A 28 15.99 26.45 -14.04
N THR A 29 16.67 27.55 -14.37
CA THR A 29 17.66 27.58 -15.45
C THR A 29 19.02 27.23 -14.88
N GLY A 30 19.49 26.03 -15.20
CA GLY A 30 20.88 25.80 -15.59
C GLY A 30 21.94 25.73 -14.50
N ALA A 31 22.49 24.52 -14.37
CA ALA A 31 23.86 24.20 -13.98
C ALA A 31 24.24 24.27 -12.49
N ALA A 32 24.08 23.14 -11.80
CA ALA A 32 25.15 22.50 -11.02
C ALA A 32 24.69 21.16 -10.42
N LEU A 33 25.40 20.10 -10.78
CA LEU A 33 25.53 18.80 -10.09
C LEU A 33 24.35 17.82 -10.09
N GLY A 34 24.54 16.72 -10.82
CA GLY A 34 24.39 15.38 -10.23
C GLY A 34 23.01 14.73 -10.24
N VAL A 35 22.85 13.81 -11.20
CA VAL A 35 21.99 12.62 -11.19
C VAL A 35 20.48 12.84 -11.27
N SER A 36 19.94 12.42 -12.41
CA SER A 36 18.54 12.31 -12.77
C SER A 36 17.70 11.58 -11.72
N ALA A 37 16.62 12.21 -11.27
CA ALA A 37 15.45 11.49 -10.76
C ALA A 37 14.25 11.83 -11.63
N VAL A 38 14.20 11.22 -12.81
CA VAL A 38 12.97 11.12 -13.60
C VAL A 38 12.07 10.14 -12.85
N PHE A 39 11.26 10.65 -11.92
CA PHE A 39 10.14 9.90 -11.38
C PHE A 39 9.01 9.95 -12.42
N THR A 40 8.98 9.00 -13.34
CA THR A 40 7.73 8.66 -14.02
C THR A 40 6.80 8.09 -12.97
N LEU A 41 5.99 8.95 -12.36
CA LEU A 41 4.85 8.53 -11.56
C LEU A 41 3.92 7.81 -12.55
N ALA A 42 3.91 6.48 -12.53
CA ALA A 42 2.86 5.74 -13.20
C ALA A 42 1.54 6.32 -12.69
N SER A 43 0.73 6.87 -13.60
CA SER A 43 -0.53 7.54 -13.30
C SER A 43 -1.51 6.50 -12.78
N ARG A 44 -1.36 6.15 -11.50
CA ARG A 44 -2.37 5.39 -10.77
C ARG A 44 -3.63 6.24 -10.80
N PRO A 45 -4.81 5.66 -11.03
CA PRO A 45 -6.04 6.40 -10.83
C PRO A 45 -5.99 7.02 -9.44
N VAL A 46 -6.36 8.30 -9.32
CA VAL A 46 -6.27 9.12 -8.09
C VAL A 46 -6.95 8.44 -6.87
N TRP A 47 -7.80 7.44 -7.11
CA TRP A 47 -8.47 6.65 -6.09
C TRP A 47 -7.57 5.61 -5.41
N ALA A 48 -6.63 4.99 -6.13
CA ALA A 48 -5.71 3.99 -5.53
C ALA A 48 -4.69 4.64 -4.60
N SER A 49 -4.28 5.88 -4.90
CA SER A 49 -3.32 6.60 -4.06
C SER A 49 -3.93 7.05 -2.74
N GLN A 50 -5.23 7.36 -2.65
CA GLN A 50 -5.89 7.84 -1.43
C GLN A 50 -5.83 6.86 -0.26
N CYS A 51 -5.87 5.56 -0.54
CA CYS A 51 -5.82 4.51 0.48
C CYS A 51 -4.41 4.05 0.83
N SER A 52 -3.37 4.59 0.18
CA SER A 52 -1.99 4.37 0.58
C SER A 52 -1.63 5.17 1.84
N ILE A 53 -0.52 4.80 2.51
CA ILE A 53 -0.02 5.54 3.68
C ILE A 53 0.19 7.02 3.36
N SER A 54 0.81 7.33 2.21
CA SER A 54 1.07 8.69 1.77
C SER A 54 -0.20 9.43 1.32
N GLY A 55 -1.16 8.72 0.73
CA GLY A 55 -2.45 9.32 0.35
C GLY A 55 -3.29 9.77 1.53
N MET A 56 -3.34 8.95 2.59
CA MET A 56 -4.02 9.32 3.83
C MET A 56 -3.34 10.50 4.52
N ALA A 57 -2.01 10.54 4.54
CA ALA A 57 -1.26 11.66 5.13
C ALA A 57 -1.47 12.97 4.35
N SER A 58 -1.68 12.89 3.03
CA SER A 58 -1.83 14.07 2.17
C SER A 58 -3.22 14.69 2.20
N GLY A 59 -4.23 14.04 2.76
CA GLY A 59 -5.56 14.61 3.02
C GLY A 59 -6.15 15.41 1.86
N ASN A 60 -6.46 14.78 0.72
CA ASN A 60 -7.10 15.48 -0.38
C ASN A 60 -8.59 15.75 -0.07
N LEU A 61 -8.87 16.87 0.59
CA LEU A 61 -10.21 17.31 1.02
C LEU A 61 -11.14 17.68 -0.14
N SER A 62 -10.64 17.73 -1.38
CA SER A 62 -11.41 18.14 -2.56
C SER A 62 -11.97 16.97 -3.37
N ALA A 63 -11.66 15.72 -3.01
CA ALA A 63 -12.20 14.56 -3.71
C ALA A 63 -13.64 14.25 -3.24
N PRO A 64 -14.58 13.95 -4.16
CA PRO A 64 -15.90 13.43 -3.79
C PRO A 64 -15.71 12.15 -2.96
N LYS A 65 -16.71 11.79 -2.13
CA LYS A 65 -16.72 10.56 -1.29
C LYS A 65 -16.30 9.34 -2.12
N GLY A 66 -15.00 9.06 -2.17
CA GLY A 66 -14.44 7.90 -2.86
C GLY A 66 -14.88 6.64 -2.14
N ALA A 67 -14.67 5.48 -2.77
CA ALA A 67 -14.85 4.21 -2.09
C ALA A 67 -14.02 4.23 -0.80
N ALA A 68 -14.66 3.93 0.34
CA ALA A 68 -13.97 3.89 1.62
C ALA A 68 -12.80 2.90 1.54
N CYS A 69 -11.65 3.28 2.10
CA CYS A 69 -10.52 2.36 2.20
C CYS A 69 -10.93 1.18 3.08
N ALA A 70 -10.55 -0.01 2.69
CA ALA A 70 -10.96 -1.25 3.35
C ALA A 70 -9.75 -2.14 3.64
N GLY A 71 -9.90 -3.06 4.59
CA GLY A 71 -8.86 -4.00 4.98
C GLY A 71 -9.41 -5.06 5.93
N CYS A 72 -9.13 -6.33 5.60
CA CYS A 72 -9.44 -7.46 6.46
C CYS A 72 -8.24 -7.80 7.33
N THR A 73 -8.50 -8.11 8.60
CA THR A 73 -7.44 -8.39 9.57
C THR A 73 -6.77 -9.74 9.28
N PRO A 74 -5.56 -9.97 9.80
CA PRO A 74 -4.93 -11.29 9.75
C PRO A 74 -5.79 -12.41 10.39
N GLY A 75 -6.60 -12.05 11.39
CA GLY A 75 -7.56 -12.95 12.02
C GLY A 75 -8.74 -13.32 11.11
N TYR A 76 -9.09 -12.50 10.11
CA TYR A 76 -10.06 -12.88 9.09
C TYR A 76 -9.44 -13.94 8.16
N TRP A 77 -8.27 -13.62 7.58
CA TRP A 77 -7.60 -14.48 6.58
C TRP A 77 -7.13 -15.83 7.11
N SER A 78 -6.97 -15.96 8.43
CA SER A 78 -6.53 -17.20 9.09
C SER A 78 -7.67 -18.11 9.55
N LYS A 79 -8.95 -17.78 9.31
CA LYS A 79 -10.08 -18.66 9.66
C LYS A 79 -10.40 -19.66 8.55
N CYS A 80 -10.80 -20.86 8.96
CA CYS A 80 -11.23 -21.93 8.06
C CYS A 80 -12.35 -21.50 7.11
N GLN A 81 -13.39 -20.83 7.63
CA GLN A 81 -14.54 -20.35 6.85
C GLN A 81 -14.20 -19.24 5.82
N HIS A 82 -12.99 -18.67 5.84
CA HIS A 82 -12.57 -17.59 4.94
C HIS A 82 -11.42 -18.02 4.02
N LEU A 83 -11.07 -19.31 3.99
CA LEU A 83 -10.04 -19.82 3.09
C LEU A 83 -10.48 -19.79 1.61
N ASP A 84 -11.78 -19.75 1.35
CA ASP A 84 -12.35 -19.55 0.03
C ASP A 84 -12.11 -18.13 -0.52
N SER A 85 -12.09 -17.11 0.34
CA SER A 85 -11.74 -15.72 -0.04
C SER A 85 -10.33 -15.60 -0.62
N TRP A 86 -9.44 -16.55 -0.38
CA TRP A 86 -8.10 -16.55 -0.97
C TRP A 86 -8.14 -16.76 -2.49
N ALA A 87 -9.12 -17.51 -3.00
CA ALA A 87 -9.19 -17.84 -4.43
C ALA A 87 -9.24 -16.58 -5.31
N ALA A 88 -9.98 -15.56 -4.87
CA ALA A 88 -10.10 -14.29 -5.58
C ALA A 88 -8.80 -13.45 -5.58
N THR A 89 -7.87 -13.73 -4.67
CA THR A 89 -6.56 -13.05 -4.59
C THR A 89 -5.53 -13.64 -5.56
N GLY A 90 -5.76 -14.86 -6.05
CA GLY A 90 -4.78 -15.62 -6.83
C GLY A 90 -3.63 -16.23 -6.01
N TYR A 91 -3.61 -16.05 -4.68
CA TYR A 91 -2.66 -16.69 -3.77
C TYR A 91 -3.23 -17.94 -3.10
N SER A 92 -2.37 -18.90 -2.79
CA SER A 92 -2.70 -20.12 -2.05
C SER A 92 -2.17 -20.08 -0.62
N PRO A 93 -2.89 -20.68 0.36
CA PRO A 93 -2.38 -20.90 1.72
C PRO A 93 -1.00 -21.59 1.79
N ASN A 94 -0.66 -22.36 0.76
CA ASN A 94 0.59 -23.13 0.67
C ASN A 94 1.71 -22.39 -0.08
N ASP A 95 1.46 -21.20 -0.61
CA ASP A 95 2.50 -20.42 -1.29
C ASP A 95 3.64 -20.08 -0.33
N SER A 96 4.87 -20.15 -0.83
CA SER A 96 6.06 -19.82 -0.06
C SER A 96 6.13 -18.32 0.23
N PHE A 97 6.19 -17.94 1.51
CA PHE A 97 6.30 -16.53 1.90
C PHE A 97 7.55 -15.87 1.31
N ASN A 98 8.70 -16.55 1.41
CA ASN A 98 9.97 -16.07 0.87
C ASN A 98 9.90 -15.82 -0.64
N THR A 99 9.22 -16.69 -1.39
CA THR A 99 9.07 -16.54 -2.84
C THR A 99 8.17 -15.36 -3.19
N VAL A 100 7.01 -15.26 -2.52
CA VAL A 100 6.01 -14.20 -2.77
C VAL A 100 6.55 -12.82 -2.42
N PHE A 101 7.19 -12.68 -1.25
CA PHE A 101 7.74 -11.41 -0.80
C PHE A 101 9.15 -11.12 -1.35
N GLY A 102 9.82 -12.11 -1.95
CA GLY A 102 11.21 -11.99 -2.43
C GLY A 102 12.20 -11.76 -1.27
N VAL A 103 12.06 -12.55 -0.21
CA VAL A 103 12.88 -12.47 1.01
C VAL A 103 13.39 -13.84 1.42
N THR A 104 14.22 -13.93 2.46
CA THR A 104 14.87 -15.20 2.87
C THR A 104 14.77 -15.53 4.35
N GLN A 105 14.26 -14.62 5.19
CA GLN A 105 14.31 -14.77 6.65
C GLN A 105 13.24 -15.73 7.20
N TYR A 106 12.18 -16.04 6.44
CA TYR A 106 11.06 -16.86 6.91
C TYR A 106 11.29 -18.36 6.64
N ILE A 107 12.24 -18.95 7.36
CA ILE A 107 12.60 -20.38 7.27
C ILE A 107 12.23 -21.12 8.57
N ASN A 108 11.62 -22.29 8.42
CA ASN A 108 11.46 -23.25 9.51
C ASN A 108 12.79 -23.97 9.76
N LEU A 109 13.44 -23.64 10.88
CA LEU A 109 14.75 -24.18 11.23
C LEU A 109 14.75 -25.71 11.48
N ARG A 110 13.60 -26.33 11.74
CA ARG A 110 13.51 -27.79 11.94
C ARG A 110 13.45 -28.56 10.63
N THR A 111 12.76 -28.02 9.63
CA THR A 111 12.58 -28.68 8.33
C THR A 111 13.50 -28.12 7.25
N ASN A 112 14.15 -26.99 7.53
CA ASN A 112 14.92 -26.19 6.58
C ASN A 112 14.11 -25.80 5.33
N GLN A 113 12.81 -25.54 5.50
CA GLN A 113 11.90 -25.12 4.44
C GLN A 113 11.34 -23.72 4.71
N PRO A 114 11.05 -22.91 3.68
CA PRO A 114 10.32 -21.67 3.86
C PRO A 114 8.94 -21.91 4.46
N TYR A 115 8.49 -20.99 5.31
CA TYR A 115 7.12 -21.00 5.77
C TYR A 115 6.15 -20.63 4.63
N THR A 116 4.95 -21.20 4.69
CA THR A 116 3.86 -20.82 3.79
C THR A 116 3.18 -19.53 4.25
N LEU A 117 2.40 -18.89 3.37
CA LEU A 117 1.58 -17.72 3.74
C LEU A 117 0.66 -18.02 4.94
N LEU A 118 -0.01 -19.18 4.96
CA LEU A 118 -0.87 -19.56 6.07
C LEU A 118 -0.08 -19.81 7.37
N GLN A 119 1.11 -20.43 7.28
CA GLN A 119 1.96 -20.62 8.46
C GLN A 119 2.44 -19.29 9.05
N VAL A 120 2.76 -18.31 8.21
CA VAL A 120 3.15 -16.97 8.68
C VAL A 120 1.99 -16.25 9.34
N LEU A 121 0.73 -16.47 8.93
CA LEU A 121 -0.44 -15.95 9.67
C LEU A 121 -0.55 -16.48 11.10
N GLY A 122 0.04 -17.65 11.38
CA GLY A 122 0.14 -18.22 12.73
C GLY A 122 1.26 -17.63 13.58
N MET A 123 2.19 -16.82 13.04
CA MET A 123 3.36 -16.31 13.77
C MET A 123 3.05 -15.06 14.59
N GLN A 124 2.30 -15.23 15.67
CA GLN A 124 1.79 -14.13 16.49
C GLN A 124 2.51 -14.04 17.84
N GLY A 125 2.75 -12.81 18.28
CA GLY A 125 3.21 -12.48 19.63
C GLY A 125 4.71 -12.18 19.77
N SER A 126 5.08 -11.76 20.97
CA SER A 126 6.46 -11.56 21.42
C SER A 126 6.87 -12.68 22.39
N GLY A 127 8.17 -12.95 22.52
CA GLY A 127 8.69 -13.92 23.49
C GLY A 127 8.96 -15.31 22.93
N ASN A 128 8.66 -16.37 23.70
CA ASN A 128 9.10 -17.74 23.37
C ASN A 128 8.34 -18.34 22.18
N CYS A 129 9.07 -18.56 21.08
CA CYS A 129 8.57 -18.94 19.76
C CYS A 129 8.29 -20.46 19.66
N THR A 130 7.28 -20.94 20.39
CA THR A 130 6.92 -22.37 20.38
C THR A 130 5.62 -22.60 19.63
N PRO A 131 5.63 -23.33 18.50
CA PRO A 131 4.41 -23.69 17.81
C PRO A 131 3.50 -24.59 18.66
N ASP A 132 2.19 -24.44 18.49
CA ASP A 132 1.20 -25.32 19.09
C ASP A 132 1.47 -26.77 18.66
N LYS A 133 1.53 -27.67 19.66
CA LYS A 133 1.76 -29.11 19.43
C LYS A 133 0.65 -29.74 18.58
N VAL A 134 -0.56 -29.20 18.68
CA VAL A 134 -1.73 -29.66 17.93
C VAL A 134 -2.22 -28.48 17.09
N GLN A 135 -2.08 -28.60 15.77
CA GLN A 135 -2.59 -27.60 14.85
C GLN A 135 -4.11 -27.76 14.67
N PRO A 136 -4.84 -26.66 14.39
CA PRO A 136 -6.28 -26.72 14.12
C PRO A 136 -6.63 -27.61 12.92
N ASN A 137 -7.85 -28.15 12.94
CA ASN A 137 -8.42 -28.91 11.84
C ASN A 137 -9.76 -28.26 11.41
N CYS A 138 -9.82 -27.80 10.16
CA CYS A 138 -11.01 -27.15 9.61
C CYS A 138 -12.22 -28.07 9.49
N ASP A 139 -12.02 -29.39 9.33
CA ASP A 139 -13.12 -30.36 9.30
C ASP A 139 -13.81 -30.46 10.67
N ALA A 140 -13.01 -30.38 11.74
CA ALA A 140 -13.51 -30.47 13.11
C ALA A 140 -14.04 -29.13 13.65
N LYS A 141 -13.47 -28.00 13.20
CA LYS A 141 -13.84 -26.65 13.62
C LYS A 141 -13.93 -25.70 12.40
N PRO A 142 -15.01 -25.76 11.62
CA PRO A 142 -15.13 -25.00 10.36
C PRO A 142 -15.12 -23.47 10.55
N ASN A 143 -15.51 -22.99 11.73
CA ASN A 143 -15.49 -21.54 12.06
C ASN A 143 -14.25 -21.15 12.89
N GLY A 144 -13.34 -22.10 13.13
CA GLY A 144 -12.12 -21.89 13.91
C GLY A 144 -10.96 -21.32 13.08
N PRO A 145 -9.80 -21.08 13.71
CA PRO A 145 -8.58 -20.77 12.98
C PRO A 145 -8.14 -21.98 12.14
N ALA A 146 -7.63 -21.72 10.95
CA ALA A 146 -7.01 -22.70 10.06
C ALA A 146 -5.56 -23.00 10.43
N ILE A 147 -4.94 -22.17 11.26
CA ILE A 147 -3.57 -22.32 11.73
C ILE A 147 -3.46 -21.96 13.21
N GLY A 148 -2.67 -22.73 13.97
CA GLY A 148 -2.42 -22.46 15.38
C GLY A 148 -1.35 -21.39 15.56
N ASN A 149 -0.94 -21.17 16.81
CA ASN A 149 0.25 -20.37 17.07
C ASN A 149 1.47 -21.09 16.48
N MET A 150 2.24 -20.41 15.63
CA MET A 150 3.46 -20.90 14.99
C MET A 150 4.73 -20.31 15.61
N GLY A 151 4.60 -19.57 16.72
CA GLY A 151 5.69 -18.90 17.41
C GLY A 151 5.85 -17.45 16.99
N CYS A 152 7.02 -16.87 17.26
CA CYS A 152 7.32 -15.48 16.93
C CYS A 152 7.68 -15.31 15.44
N ASP A 153 7.56 -14.08 14.98
CA ASP A 153 8.06 -13.65 13.68
C ASP A 153 9.60 -13.49 13.69
N PRO A 154 10.31 -13.96 12.65
CA PRO A 154 11.78 -13.95 12.59
C PRO A 154 12.40 -12.55 12.36
N VAL A 155 11.61 -11.57 11.93
CA VAL A 155 12.08 -10.21 11.62
C VAL A 155 11.63 -9.23 12.70
N SER A 156 10.32 -9.17 12.98
CA SER A 156 9.77 -8.29 14.00
C SER A 156 8.42 -8.80 14.45
N VAL A 157 8.15 -8.73 15.75
CA VAL A 157 6.89 -9.16 16.37
C VAL A 157 5.71 -8.72 15.51
N ASN A 158 4.95 -9.71 15.03
CA ASN A 158 3.71 -9.56 14.28
C ASN A 158 3.85 -9.04 12.83
N LEU A 159 5.05 -8.76 12.33
CA LEU A 159 5.24 -8.16 11.01
C LEU A 159 4.70 -9.05 9.87
N GLY A 160 5.14 -10.30 9.82
CA GLY A 160 4.86 -11.23 8.73
C GLY A 160 3.37 -11.51 8.58
N PHE A 161 2.65 -11.73 9.67
CA PHE A 161 1.21 -11.99 9.57
C PHE A 161 0.43 -10.74 9.10
N HIS A 162 0.83 -9.54 9.52
CA HIS A 162 0.24 -8.30 8.99
C HIS A 162 0.61 -8.10 7.52
N ALA A 163 1.81 -8.53 7.09
CA ALA A 163 2.22 -8.49 5.70
C ALA A 163 1.41 -9.46 4.84
N VAL A 164 1.16 -10.71 5.29
CA VAL A 164 0.28 -11.64 4.55
C VAL A 164 -1.13 -11.07 4.41
N ALA A 165 -1.71 -10.54 5.47
CA ALA A 165 -3.04 -9.93 5.39
C ALA A 165 -3.07 -8.73 4.41
N ALA A 166 -2.04 -7.88 4.45
CA ALA A 166 -1.92 -6.74 3.55
C ALA A 166 -1.78 -7.17 2.08
N LEU A 167 -1.02 -8.24 1.82
CA LEU A 167 -0.91 -8.84 0.49
C LEU A 167 -2.27 -9.31 -0.01
N LEU A 168 -3.00 -10.10 0.79
CA LEU A 168 -4.30 -10.63 0.41
C LEU A 168 -5.33 -9.51 0.19
N ASN A 169 -5.35 -8.50 1.07
CA ASN A 169 -6.17 -7.31 0.90
C ASN A 169 -5.82 -6.54 -0.39
N SER A 170 -4.53 -6.40 -0.72
CA SER A 170 -4.08 -5.71 -1.94
C SER A 170 -4.40 -6.45 -3.23
N ALA A 171 -4.63 -7.77 -3.12
CA ALA A 171 -4.88 -8.66 -4.25
C ALA A 171 -6.37 -8.96 -4.46
N HIS A 172 -7.20 -8.83 -3.43
CA HIS A 172 -8.62 -9.14 -3.51
C HIS A 172 -9.38 -8.04 -4.28
N PRO A 173 -10.19 -8.38 -5.31
CA PRO A 173 -10.86 -7.40 -6.16
C PRO A 173 -11.85 -6.50 -5.41
N ASP A 174 -12.51 -7.04 -4.37
CA ASP A 174 -13.50 -6.31 -3.57
C ASP A 174 -12.92 -5.55 -2.36
N VAL A 175 -11.59 -5.55 -2.18
CA VAL A 175 -10.93 -4.83 -1.07
C VAL A 175 -10.18 -3.62 -1.60
N ASN A 176 -10.70 -2.42 -1.32
CA ASN A 176 -10.02 -1.17 -1.68
C ASN A 176 -8.86 -0.85 -0.72
N PHE A 177 -7.75 -1.56 -0.83
CA PHE A 177 -6.62 -1.48 0.10
C PHE A 177 -5.67 -0.30 -0.17
N GLY A 178 -5.57 0.17 -1.41
CA GLY A 178 -4.70 1.27 -1.83
C GLY A 178 -3.27 0.88 -2.27
N TYR A 179 -2.97 -0.41 -2.25
CA TYR A 179 -1.73 -0.99 -2.78
C TYR A 179 -2.06 -2.07 -3.79
N THR A 180 -1.21 -2.24 -4.79
CA THR A 180 -1.14 -3.48 -5.55
C THR A 180 -0.26 -4.49 -4.81
N PRO A 181 -0.36 -5.81 -5.12
CA PRO A 181 0.50 -6.82 -4.49
C PRO A 181 2.00 -6.55 -4.73
N GLY A 182 2.37 -6.09 -5.92
CA GLY A 182 3.75 -5.73 -6.26
C GLY A 182 4.28 -4.59 -5.39
N GLU A 183 3.51 -3.50 -5.24
CA GLU A 183 3.90 -2.37 -4.39
C GLU A 183 3.96 -2.75 -2.91
N LEU A 184 3.08 -3.63 -2.45
CA LEU A 184 3.10 -4.11 -1.07
C LEU A 184 4.36 -4.95 -0.79
N THR A 185 4.71 -5.88 -1.68
CA THR A 185 5.94 -6.68 -1.51
C THR A 185 7.20 -5.83 -1.61
N GLU A 186 7.21 -4.80 -2.46
CA GLU A 186 8.31 -3.83 -2.52
C GLU A 186 8.40 -2.97 -1.25
N LEU A 187 7.26 -2.44 -0.76
CA LEU A 187 7.18 -1.73 0.51
C LEU A 187 7.74 -2.58 1.65
N PHE A 188 7.39 -3.87 1.68
CA PHE A 188 7.87 -4.81 2.68
C PHE A 188 9.39 -4.97 2.64
N ARG A 189 9.95 -5.33 1.48
CA ARG A 189 11.40 -5.53 1.30
C ARG A 189 12.21 -4.29 1.63
N ASN A 190 11.77 -3.13 1.15
CA ASN A 190 12.51 -1.88 1.29
C ASN A 190 12.51 -1.35 2.73
N ASN A 191 11.60 -1.81 3.60
CA ASN A 191 11.43 -1.30 4.96
C ASN A 191 11.71 -2.34 6.06
N LEU A 192 12.36 -3.47 5.75
CA LEU A 192 12.78 -4.45 6.78
C LEU A 192 13.72 -3.84 7.83
N HIS A 193 14.49 -2.80 7.47
CA HIS A 193 15.33 -2.05 8.41
C HIS A 193 14.52 -1.23 9.45
N ARG A 194 13.22 -1.01 9.20
CA ARG A 194 12.25 -0.34 10.09
C ARG A 194 11.05 -1.25 10.35
N ALA A 195 11.31 -2.54 10.54
CA ALA A 195 10.31 -3.60 10.61
C ALA A 195 9.15 -3.33 11.60
N ALA A 196 9.43 -2.74 12.77
CA ALA A 196 8.40 -2.41 13.75
C ALA A 196 7.42 -1.33 13.24
N GLU A 197 7.95 -0.28 12.61
CA GLU A 197 7.13 0.81 12.05
C GLU A 197 6.36 0.36 10.81
N LEU A 198 6.98 -0.50 9.99
CA LEU A 198 6.32 -1.15 8.88
C LEU A 198 5.15 -1.99 9.38
N LYS A 199 5.35 -2.80 10.42
CA LYS A 199 4.28 -3.59 11.05
C LYS A 199 3.14 -2.69 11.50
N ASP A 200 3.41 -1.59 12.21
CA ASP A 200 2.35 -0.69 12.70
C ASP A 200 1.57 -0.04 11.54
N SER A 201 2.27 0.30 10.46
CA SER A 201 1.64 0.79 9.24
C SER A 201 0.71 -0.27 8.64
N LEU A 202 1.19 -1.50 8.45
CA LEU A 202 0.38 -2.59 7.90
C LEU A 202 -0.80 -2.96 8.80
N ALA A 203 -0.64 -2.91 10.12
CA ALA A 203 -1.74 -3.11 11.07
C ALA A 203 -2.85 -2.09 10.83
N MET A 204 -2.49 -0.80 10.78
CA MET A 204 -3.43 0.29 10.52
C MET A 204 -4.16 0.13 9.17
N LEU A 205 -3.49 -0.34 8.11
CA LEU A 205 -4.14 -0.61 6.82
C LEU A 205 -5.14 -1.78 6.90
N ASN A 206 -4.78 -2.84 7.63
CA ASN A 206 -5.58 -4.07 7.74
C ASN A 206 -6.80 -3.92 8.67
N GLU A 207 -6.86 -2.88 9.49
CA GLU A 207 -7.91 -2.64 10.49
C GLU A 207 -8.99 -1.64 10.05
N ARG A 208 -9.08 -1.37 8.74
CA ARG A 208 -10.03 -0.39 8.15
C ARG A 208 -11.47 -0.89 8.00
N GLY A 209 -11.73 -2.14 8.38
CA GLY A 209 -13.01 -2.81 8.18
C GLY A 209 -12.98 -3.72 6.95
N CYS A 210 -13.43 -4.94 7.13
CA CYS A 210 -13.44 -5.97 6.10
C CYS A 210 -14.76 -5.91 5.31
N PRO A 211 -14.74 -5.75 3.97
CA PRO A 211 -15.94 -5.72 3.16
C PRO A 211 -16.41 -7.13 2.73
N LEU A 212 -15.61 -8.15 3.05
CA LEU A 212 -15.86 -9.54 2.69
C LEU A 212 -16.75 -10.19 3.76
N ASN A 213 -17.72 -11.01 3.33
CA ASN A 213 -18.63 -11.74 4.22
C ASN A 213 -18.11 -13.15 4.52
#